data_AF-A0A950I188-F1
#
_entry.id   AF-A0A950I188-F1
#
_cell.length_a   1.000
_cell.length_b   1.000
_cell.length_c   1.000
_cell.angle_alpha   90.00
_cell.angle_beta   90.00
_cell.angle_gamma   90.00
#
_symmetry.space_group_name_H-M   'P 1'
#
loop_
_entity.id
_entity.type
_entity.pdbx_description
1 polymer ?
#
loop_
_entity_poly.entity_id
_entity_poly.type
_entity_poly.pdbx_seq_one_letter_code
_entity_poly.pdbx_strand_id
1 'polypeptide(L)' 'HLHIVVQGLDGIRLATPDTVVVDGTTSQAVPVRVRVPGVNAVPGSNKISFELQSEDGDRLDVRERAVFIVPH' A
#
# COMPACT_ATOMS: atom_id res chain seq x y z
N HIS A 1 -12.73 9.61 4.75
CA HIS A 1 -11.30 9.25 4.98
C HIS A 1 -10.75 8.51 3.76
N LEU A 2 -9.43 8.24 3.74
CA LEU A 2 -8.80 7.42 2.71
C LEU A 2 -8.29 6.11 3.30
N HIS A 3 -8.42 5.03 2.53
CA HIS A 3 -7.85 3.72 2.84
C HIS A 3 -6.70 3.39 1.89
N ILE A 4 -5.59 2.95 2.46
CA ILE A 4 -4.42 2.47 1.73
C ILE A 4 -4.54 0.95 1.62
N VAL A 5 -4.58 0.44 0.40
CA VAL A 5 -4.59 -0.99 0.10
C VAL A 5 -3.27 -1.36 -0.56
N VAL A 6 -2.69 -2.50 -0.18
CA VAL A 6 -1.49 -3.05 -0.81
C VAL A 6 -1.82 -4.37 -1.50
N GLN A 7 -1.32 -4.55 -2.72
CA GLN A 7 -1.58 -5.71 -3.56
C GLN A 7 -0.31 -6.18 -4.28
N GLY A 8 -0.37 -7.38 -4.86
CA GLY A 8 0.68 -7.91 -5.76
C GLY A 8 1.40 -9.15 -5.24
N LEU A 9 1.24 -9.50 -3.96
CA LEU A 9 1.79 -10.72 -3.37
C LEU A 9 0.72 -11.39 -2.49
N ASP A 10 0.74 -12.73 -2.44
CA ASP A 10 -0.23 -13.46 -1.63
C ASP A 10 0.00 -13.23 -0.13
N GLY A 11 -1.07 -12.90 0.59
CA GLY A 11 -1.03 -12.56 2.02
C GLY A 11 -0.32 -11.24 2.35
N ILE A 12 0.00 -10.39 1.36
CA ILE A 12 0.55 -9.05 1.61
C ILE A 12 -0.43 -8.21 2.41
N ARG A 13 0.09 -7.47 3.39
CA ARG A 13 -0.72 -6.58 4.22
C ARG A 13 0.07 -5.41 4.76
N LEU A 14 -0.65 -4.34 5.08
CA LEU A 14 -0.12 -3.26 5.90
C LEU A 14 0.03 -3.74 7.36
N ALA A 15 1.14 -3.35 7.97
CA ALA A 15 1.44 -3.53 9.39
C ALA A 15 1.37 -2.20 10.16
N THR A 16 1.03 -1.12 9.46
CA THR A 16 0.59 0.18 9.98
C THR A 16 -0.91 0.30 9.78
N PRO A 17 -1.59 1.25 10.45
CA PRO A 17 -2.96 1.62 10.10
C PRO A 17 -3.07 1.91 8.60
N ASP A 18 -4.18 1.46 8.02
CA ASP A 18 -4.54 1.59 6.61
C ASP A 18 -5.41 2.82 6.33
N THR A 19 -6.09 3.35 7.34
CA THR A 19 -6.86 4.59 7.23
C THR A 19 -6.00 5.82 7.48
N VAL A 20 -6.14 6.83 6.60
CA VAL A 20 -5.52 8.15 6.76
C VAL A 20 -6.53 9.26 6.50
N VAL A 21 -6.37 10.35 7.24
CA VAL A 21 -7.04 11.63 6.99
C VAL A 21 -6.06 12.49 6.21
N VAL A 22 -6.46 12.97 5.04
CA VAL A 22 -5.69 13.95 4.28
C VAL A 22 -6.59 15.17 4.11
N ASP A 23 -6.12 16.32 4.61
CA ASP A 23 -6.82 17.57 4.46
C ASP A 23 -6.73 18.07 3.01
N GLY A 24 -7.83 18.63 2.52
CA GLY A 24 -7.88 19.17 1.16
C GLY A 24 -6.75 20.17 0.89
N THR A 25 -6.13 20.08 -0.29
CA THR A 25 -5.03 20.94 -0.76
C THR A 25 -3.68 20.78 -0.03
N THR A 26 -3.51 19.74 0.78
CA THR A 26 -2.24 19.44 1.44
C THR A 26 -1.56 18.20 0.87
N SER A 27 -0.22 18.20 0.88
CA SER A 27 0.59 17.00 0.61
C SER A 27 1.12 16.47 1.93
N GLN A 28 0.76 15.26 2.28
CA GLN A 28 1.19 14.61 3.52
C GLN A 28 1.99 13.34 3.21
N ALA A 29 3.16 13.20 3.84
CA ALA A 29 3.92 11.97 3.80
C ALA A 29 3.33 10.96 4.80
N VAL A 30 2.92 9.79 4.31
CA VAL A 30 2.39 8.69 5.13
C VAL A 30 3.37 7.53 5.09
N PRO A 31 4.18 7.31 6.14
CA PRO A 31 5.06 6.16 6.21
C PRO A 31 4.22 4.89 6.45
N VAL A 32 4.31 3.93 5.54
CA VAL A 32 3.64 2.63 5.65
C VAL A 32 4.63 1.51 5.85
N ARG A 33 4.24 0.48 6.61
CA ARG A 33 5.01 -0.76 6.74
C ARG A 33 4.25 -1.90 6.12
N VAL A 34 4.91 -2.64 5.24
CA VAL A 34 4.33 -3.81 4.57
C VAL A 34 4.90 -5.08 5.18
N ARG A 35 4.06 -6.10 5.33
CA ARG A 35 4.47 -7.47 5.66
C ARG A 35 3.96 -8.43 4.60
N VAL A 36 4.81 -9.39 4.27
CA VAL A 36 4.49 -10.51 3.38
C VAL A 36 4.90 -11.79 4.11
N PRO A 37 4.07 -12.85 4.12
CA PRO A 37 4.50 -14.17 4.56
C PRO A 37 5.73 -14.61 3.77
N GLY A 38 6.79 -15.06 4.44
CA GLY A 38 8.09 -15.33 3.80
C GLY A 38 8.04 -16.37 2.67
N VAL A 39 7.08 -17.31 2.70
CA VAL A 39 6.87 -18.32 1.66
C VAL A 39 6.28 -17.75 0.36
N ASN A 40 5.66 -16.56 0.42
CA ASN A 40 4.93 -15.96 -0.69
C ASN A 40 5.71 -14.87 -1.44
N ALA A 41 6.95 -14.59 -1.04
CA ALA A 41 7.84 -13.66 -1.73
C ALA A 41 9.07 -14.39 -2.26
N VAL A 42 9.52 -14.02 -3.46
CA VAL A 42 10.74 -14.60 -4.04
C VAL A 42 11.97 -13.74 -3.72
N PRO A 43 13.17 -14.31 -3.53
CA PRO A 43 14.40 -13.54 -3.45
C PRO A 43 14.54 -12.57 -4.63
N GLY A 44 14.96 -11.35 -4.37
CA GLY A 44 15.00 -10.26 -5.34
C GLY A 44 13.71 -9.41 -5.36
N SER A 45 13.33 -8.97 -6.56
CA SER A 45 12.32 -7.93 -6.76
C SER A 45 10.92 -8.50 -6.98
N ASN A 46 9.98 -8.14 -6.11
CA ASN A 46 8.58 -8.52 -6.19
C ASN A 46 7.73 -7.28 -6.49
N LYS A 47 6.94 -7.31 -7.56
CA LYS A 47 6.08 -6.17 -7.93
C LYS A 47 4.90 -6.06 -6.97
N ILE A 48 4.67 -4.86 -6.46
CA ILE A 48 3.51 -4.55 -5.62
C ILE A 48 2.87 -3.24 -6.09
N SER A 49 1.65 -2.98 -5.64
CA SER A 49 0.99 -1.69 -5.85
C SER A 49 0.27 -1.23 -4.60
N PHE A 50 0.26 0.08 -4.39
CA PHE A 50 -0.56 0.75 -3.41
C PHE A 50 -1.77 1.37 -4.11
N GLU A 51 -2.95 1.24 -3.52
CA GLU A 51 -4.18 1.86 -3.98
C GLU A 51 -4.74 2.73 -2.86
N LEU A 52 -5.24 3.92 -3.22
CA LEU A 52 -6.00 4.76 -2.30
C LEU A 52 -7.48 4.69 -2.68
N GLN A 53 -8.30 4.38 -1.69
CA GLN A 53 -9.76 4.31 -1.83
C GLN A 53 -10.39 5.35 -0.92
N SER A 54 -11.36 6.10 -1.45
CA SER A 54 -12.16 7.06 -0.65
C SER A 54 -13.36 6.35 -0.01
N GLU A 55 -13.59 6.58 1.27
CA GLU A 55 -14.81 6.13 1.95
C GLU A 55 -16.05 6.93 1.54
N ASP A 56 -15.85 8.19 1.16
CA ASP A 56 -16.92 9.19 1.06
C ASP A 56 -17.65 9.15 -0.30
N GLY A 57 -17.45 8.08 -1.08
CA GLY A 57 -18.11 7.87 -2.38
C GLY A 57 -17.55 8.71 -3.54
N ASP A 58 -16.59 9.59 -3.27
CA ASP A 58 -15.81 10.24 -4.32
C ASP A 58 -14.98 9.20 -5.07
N ARG A 59 -15.08 9.22 -6.40
CA ARG A 59 -14.36 8.29 -7.28
C ARG A 59 -12.88 8.68 -7.35
N LEU A 60 -12.15 8.41 -6.26
CA LEU A 60 -10.70 8.49 -6.18
C LEU A 60 -10.13 7.11 -6.52
N ASP A 61 -9.45 7.02 -7.67
CA ASP A 61 -8.72 5.83 -8.08
C ASP A 61 -7.26 6.23 -8.30
N VAL A 62 -6.47 6.14 -7.22
CA VAL A 62 -5.02 6.36 -7.27
C VAL A 62 -4.35 5.03 -7.08
N ARG A 63 -3.50 4.65 -8.04
CA ARG A 63 -2.68 3.45 -7.98
C ARG A 63 -1.21 3.81 -8.19
N GLU A 64 -0.39 3.46 -7.23
CA GLU A 64 1.05 3.67 -7.26
C GLU A 64 1.78 2.32 -7.34
N ARG A 65 2.75 2.21 -8.27
CA ARG A 65 3.53 0.98 -8.45
C ARG A 65 4.80 1.03 -7.60
N ALA A 66 5.12 -0.08 -6.95
CA ALA A 66 6.32 -0.21 -6.14
C ALA A 66 6.93 -1.62 -6.25
N VAL A 67 8.06 -1.82 -5.57
CA VAL A 67 8.77 -3.11 -5.52
C VAL A 67 9.07 -3.47 -4.07
N PHE A 68 8.76 -4.71 -3.69
CA PHE A 68 9.18 -5.32 -2.44
C PHE A 68 10.45 -6.15 -2.68
N ILE A 69 11.53 -5.81 -1.97
CA ILE A 69 12.84 -6.44 -2.16
C ILE A 69 13.08 -7.46 -1.03
N VAL A 70 13.31 -8.71 -1.42
CA VAL A 70 13.77 -9.77 -0.51
C VAL A 70 15.28 -9.95 -0.72
N PRO A 71 16.12 -9.80 0.32
CA PRO A 71 17.55 -10.07 0.23
C PRO A 71 17.84 -11.50 -0.24
N HIS A 72 18.94 -11.67 -0.97
CA HIS A 72 19.50 -12.96 -1.37
C HIS A 72 20.51 -13.47 -0.34
#